data_AF-A0A943B1M9-F1
#
_entry.id   AF-A0A943B1M9-F1
#
_cell.length_a   1.000
_cell.length_b   1.000
_cell.length_c   1.000
_cell.angle_alpha   90.00
_cell.angle_beta   90.00
_cell.angle_gamma   90.00
#
_symmetry.space_group_name_H-M   'P 1'
#
loop_
_entity.id
_entity.type
_entity.pdbx_description
1 polymer ?
#
loop_
_entity_poly.entity_id
_entity_poly.type
_entity_poly.pdbx_seq_one_letter_code
_entity_poly.pdbx_strand_id
1 'polypeptide(L)'
;MKKTVMFILFLILTTFSYSEIKVSIFENMKFENMNSTNLRRSIIGKGILEIQADEEDFGKVIELTFVDKSLMTNGRNAVLIRKITIDKKYEKFVLNSKITHIEFTAVLNQRRIKKENKPADIVEGDYVGGIPIMISVYKGENNSEISSSGNTTVNKVVR
;
A
#
# COMPACT_ATOMS: atom_id res chain seq x y z
N MET A 1 -36.55 39.56 -8.35
CA MET A 1 -35.15 39.60 -7.86
C MET A 1 -34.88 38.65 -6.68
N LYS A 2 -35.75 38.54 -5.66
CA LYS A 2 -35.51 37.60 -4.54
C LYS A 2 -35.39 36.12 -4.97
N LYS A 3 -36.21 35.67 -5.94
CA LYS A 3 -36.20 34.28 -6.43
C LYS A 3 -34.93 33.90 -7.22
N THR A 4 -34.40 34.83 -8.01
CA THR A 4 -33.16 34.61 -8.78
C THR A 4 -31.94 34.55 -7.86
N VAL A 5 -31.91 35.39 -6.82
CA VAL A 5 -30.85 35.35 -5.79
C VAL A 5 -30.85 34.02 -5.04
N MET A 6 -32.03 33.48 -4.70
CA MET A 6 -32.14 32.20 -4.00
C MET A 6 -31.71 31.01 -4.87
N PHE A 7 -31.95 31.07 -6.18
CA PHE A 7 -31.50 30.05 -7.13
C PHE A 7 -29.98 30.06 -7.33
N ILE A 8 -29.36 31.26 -7.36
CA ILE A 8 -27.90 31.41 -7.42
C ILE A 8 -27.24 30.87 -6.15
N LEU A 9 -27.83 31.12 -4.97
CA LEU A 9 -27.34 30.59 -3.70
C LEU A 9 -27.38 29.06 -3.66
N PHE A 10 -28.43 28.45 -4.21
CA PHE A 10 -28.55 26.99 -4.33
C PHE A 10 -27.49 26.40 -5.27
N LEU A 11 -27.21 27.05 -6.40
CA LEU A 11 -26.16 26.63 -7.34
C LEU A 11 -24.75 26.68 -6.72
N ILE A 12 -24.46 27.67 -5.88
CA ILE A 12 -23.16 27.77 -5.18
C ILE A 12 -23.01 26.68 -4.11
N LEU A 13 -24.10 26.29 -3.43
CA LEU A 13 -24.08 25.18 -2.46
C LEU A 13 -23.84 23.81 -3.13
N THR A 14 -24.11 23.70 -4.43
CA THR A 14 -23.89 22.45 -5.20
C THR A 14 -22.49 22.32 -5.79
N THR A 15 -21.54 23.22 -5.51
CA THR A 15 -20.13 22.95 -5.81
C THR A 15 -19.61 21.93 -4.80
N PHE A 16 -19.99 20.67 -5.03
CA PHE A 16 -19.55 19.51 -4.29
C PHE A 16 -18.01 19.51 -4.23
N SER A 17 -17.50 19.50 -3.00
CA SER A 17 -16.09 19.23 -2.74
C SER A 17 -15.81 17.79 -3.19
N TYR A 18 -14.95 17.63 -4.18
CA TYR A 18 -14.40 16.32 -4.51
C TYR A 18 -13.27 16.06 -3.52
N SER A 19 -13.32 14.94 -2.80
CA SER A 19 -12.19 14.48 -1.99
C SER A 19 -11.27 13.59 -2.83
N GLU A 20 -9.96 13.73 -2.66
CA GLU A 20 -8.95 12.98 -3.39
C GLU A 20 -8.08 12.16 -2.44
N ILE A 21 -8.06 10.84 -2.64
CA ILE A 21 -7.05 9.96 -2.03
C ILE A 21 -5.95 9.73 -3.04
N LYS A 22 -4.78 10.30 -2.80
CA LYS A 22 -3.63 10.22 -3.69
C LYS A 22 -2.64 9.19 -3.15
N VAL A 23 -2.23 8.27 -4.01
CA VAL A 23 -1.20 7.27 -3.68
C VAL A 23 0.03 7.50 -4.55
N SER A 24 1.19 7.61 -3.90
CA SER A 24 2.47 7.89 -4.54
C SER A 24 3.58 7.02 -3.94
N ILE A 25 4.71 6.94 -4.65
CA ILE A 25 5.94 6.35 -4.13
C ILE A 25 6.70 7.48 -3.43
N PHE A 26 6.83 7.39 -2.10
CA PHE A 26 7.63 8.32 -1.31
C PHE A 26 9.11 7.97 -1.42
N GLU A 27 9.44 6.69 -1.26
CA GLU A 27 10.78 6.17 -1.49
C GLU A 27 10.74 5.00 -2.47
N ASN A 28 11.57 5.11 -3.52
CA ASN A 28 11.75 4.05 -4.49
C ASN A 28 12.28 2.78 -3.84
N MET A 29 11.98 1.65 -4.46
CA MET A 29 12.45 0.35 -3.99
C MET A 29 13.98 0.28 -4.06
N LYS A 30 14.63 0.01 -2.93
CA LYS A 30 16.07 -0.18 -2.86
C LYS A 30 16.41 -1.62 -2.53
N PHE A 31 17.29 -2.24 -3.30
CA PHE A 31 17.88 -3.53 -2.97
C PHE A 31 19.31 -3.31 -2.48
N GLU A 32 19.56 -3.64 -1.22
CA GLU A 32 20.87 -3.48 -0.57
C GLU A 32 21.36 -4.81 0.01
N ASN A 33 22.68 -4.94 0.18
CA ASN A 33 23.35 -6.04 0.85
C ASN A 33 23.02 -7.42 0.25
N MET A 34 23.29 -7.59 -1.05
CA MET A 34 23.28 -8.92 -1.68
C MET A 34 24.39 -9.79 -1.10
N ASN A 35 24.12 -10.48 0.00
CA ASN A 35 25.09 -11.38 0.60
C ASN A 35 25.26 -12.64 -0.28
N SER A 36 26.22 -12.57 -1.20
CA SER A 36 26.48 -13.56 -2.26
C SER A 36 26.88 -14.96 -1.75
N THR A 37 27.21 -15.07 -0.47
CA THR A 37 27.70 -16.31 0.17
C THR A 37 26.59 -17.19 0.75
N ASN A 38 25.37 -16.69 0.93
CA ASN A 38 24.32 -17.41 1.66
C ASN A 38 23.09 -17.73 0.78
N LEU A 39 23.09 -18.92 0.16
CA LEU A 39 22.07 -19.45 -0.77
C LEU A 39 20.62 -19.48 -0.26
N ARG A 40 20.38 -19.23 1.04
CA ARG A 40 19.07 -19.40 1.69
C ARG A 40 18.30 -18.11 1.93
N ARG A 41 18.93 -16.93 1.86
CA ARG A 41 18.25 -15.67 2.23
C ARG A 41 17.68 -15.01 0.98
N SER A 42 16.37 -14.82 0.94
CA SER A 42 15.73 -13.94 -0.06
C SER A 42 16.39 -12.56 -0.05
N ILE A 43 16.61 -11.98 -1.22
CA ILE A 43 17.03 -10.58 -1.31
C ILE A 43 15.79 -9.74 -1.17
N ILE A 44 15.85 -8.85 -0.19
CA ILE A 44 14.74 -8.06 0.26
C ILE A 44 15.02 -6.62 -0.17
N GLY A 45 14.19 -6.12 -1.08
CA GLY A 45 14.13 -4.70 -1.39
C GLY A 45 13.08 -4.02 -0.53
N LYS A 46 13.30 -2.76 -0.17
CA LYS A 46 12.37 -1.95 0.61
C LYS A 46 12.03 -0.67 -0.12
N GLY A 47 10.76 -0.26 -0.05
CA GLY A 47 10.32 1.06 -0.49
C GLY A 47 9.21 1.57 0.42
N ILE A 48 8.84 2.84 0.24
CA ILE A 48 7.80 3.49 1.03
C ILE A 48 6.72 4.04 0.10
N LEU A 49 5.48 3.62 0.32
CA LEU A 49 4.30 4.23 -0.28
C LEU A 49 3.81 5.35 0.62
N GLU A 50 3.31 6.40 -0.02
CA GLU A 50 2.59 7.47 0.66
C GLU A 50 1.14 7.48 0.17
N ILE A 51 0.23 7.48 1.13
CA ILE A 51 -1.19 7.68 0.90
C ILE A 51 -1.53 9.03 1.52
N GLN A 52 -1.87 9.99 0.67
CA GLN A 52 -2.38 11.30 1.04
C GLN A 52 -3.91 11.29 0.94
N ALA A 53 -4.58 11.90 1.89
CA ALA A 53 -6.03 11.95 1.92
C ALA A 53 -6.54 13.24 2.56
N ASP A 54 -7.69 13.67 2.08
CA ASP A 54 -8.39 14.82 2.64
C ASP A 54 -9.13 14.44 3.93
N GLU A 55 -9.49 15.43 4.74
CA GLU A 55 -10.16 15.18 6.03
C GLU A 55 -11.54 14.53 5.84
N GLU A 56 -12.21 14.80 4.70
CA GLU A 56 -13.47 14.17 4.32
C GLU A 56 -13.35 12.66 4.05
N ASP A 57 -12.12 12.16 3.82
CA ASP A 57 -11.84 10.74 3.59
C ASP A 57 -11.56 9.96 4.88
N PHE A 58 -11.45 10.64 6.03
CA PHE A 58 -11.15 9.99 7.29
C PHE A 58 -12.27 9.03 7.71
N GLY A 59 -11.89 7.88 8.29
CA GLY A 59 -12.79 6.79 8.62
C GLY A 59 -13.08 5.83 7.46
N LYS A 60 -12.66 6.13 6.23
CA LYS A 60 -12.71 5.16 5.12
C LYS A 60 -11.73 4.01 5.35
N VAL A 61 -12.08 2.83 4.85
CA VAL A 61 -11.22 1.65 4.91
C VAL A 61 -10.49 1.50 3.58
N ILE A 62 -9.16 1.45 3.65
CA ILE A 62 -8.29 1.21 2.51
C ILE A 62 -7.81 -0.23 2.55
N GLU A 63 -7.94 -0.94 1.43
CA GLU A 63 -7.39 -2.27 1.23
C GLU A 63 -6.36 -2.25 0.10
N LEU A 64 -5.14 -2.69 0.40
CA LEU A 64 -4.01 -2.71 -0.52
C LEU A 64 -3.72 -4.14 -0.94
N THR A 65 -3.82 -4.41 -2.23
CA THR A 65 -3.48 -5.71 -2.81
C THR A 65 -2.37 -5.56 -3.84
N PHE A 66 -1.24 -6.21 -3.60
CA PHE A 66 -0.14 -6.26 -4.55
C PHE A 66 -0.28 -7.46 -5.49
N VAL A 67 0.13 -7.29 -6.74
CA VAL A 67 0.24 -8.41 -7.67
C VAL A 67 1.45 -9.28 -7.30
N ASP A 68 1.29 -10.61 -7.33
CA ASP A 68 2.34 -11.55 -6.93
C ASP A 68 3.63 -11.41 -7.73
N LYS A 69 3.53 -11.20 -9.05
CA LYS A 69 4.69 -11.15 -9.95
C LYS A 69 4.73 -9.80 -10.66
N SER A 70 5.88 -9.14 -10.58
CA SER A 70 6.13 -7.88 -11.29
C SER A 70 7.56 -7.86 -11.83
N LEU A 71 7.78 -7.10 -12.91
CA LEU A 71 9.11 -6.83 -13.45
C LEU A 71 9.49 -5.39 -13.05
N MET A 72 10.67 -5.23 -12.45
CA MET A 72 11.22 -3.92 -12.10
C MET A 72 12.59 -3.73 -12.73
N THR A 73 13.03 -2.49 -12.91
CA THR A 73 14.34 -2.18 -13.49
C THR A 73 15.02 -1.04 -12.75
N ASN A 74 16.35 -1.04 -12.71
CA ASN A 74 17.16 0.11 -12.28
C ASN A 74 17.81 0.82 -13.48
N GLY A 75 17.29 0.58 -14.70
CA GLY A 75 17.86 1.04 -15.96
C GLY A 75 19.04 0.21 -16.47
N ARG A 76 19.82 -0.41 -15.57
CA ARG A 76 20.95 -1.31 -15.92
C ARG A 76 20.50 -2.77 -16.02
N ASN A 77 19.50 -3.16 -15.23
CA ASN A 77 19.09 -4.53 -15.06
C ASN A 77 17.60 -4.63 -14.74
N ALA A 78 16.89 -5.48 -15.49
CA ALA A 78 15.54 -5.88 -15.18
C ALA A 78 15.53 -7.12 -14.26
N VAL A 79 14.77 -7.04 -13.18
CA VAL A 79 14.61 -8.10 -12.19
C VAL A 79 13.14 -8.49 -12.05
N LEU A 80 12.90 -9.80 -11.98
CA LEU A 80 11.57 -10.33 -11.69
C LEU A 80 11.36 -10.41 -10.18
N ILE A 81 10.39 -9.66 -9.68
CA ILE A 81 9.91 -9.72 -8.31
C ILE A 81 9.01 -10.94 -8.14
N ARG A 82 9.29 -11.74 -7.11
CA ARG A 82 8.52 -12.96 -6.79
C ARG A 82 7.27 -12.67 -5.98
N LYS A 83 7.36 -11.69 -5.08
CA LYS A 83 6.30 -11.27 -4.18
C LYS A 83 6.61 -9.88 -3.66
N ILE A 84 5.57 -9.05 -3.54
CA ILE A 84 5.61 -7.81 -2.78
C ILE A 84 4.72 -8.01 -1.55
N THR A 85 5.19 -7.59 -0.38
CA THR A 85 4.50 -7.75 0.90
C THR A 85 4.52 -6.44 1.66
N ILE A 86 3.47 -6.19 2.43
CA ILE A 86 3.40 -5.12 3.42
C ILE A 86 3.13 -5.72 4.80
N ASP A 87 3.26 -4.90 5.84
CA ASP A 87 2.79 -5.28 7.17
C ASP A 87 1.28 -5.56 7.12
N LYS A 88 0.83 -6.64 7.78
CA LYS A 88 -0.58 -7.08 7.78
C LYS A 88 -1.54 -5.99 8.23
N LYS A 89 -1.09 -5.13 9.15
CA LYS A 89 -1.90 -4.00 9.63
C LYS A 89 -2.25 -2.99 8.54
N TYR A 90 -1.53 -3.01 7.41
CA TYR A 90 -1.74 -2.13 6.27
C TYR A 90 -2.36 -2.84 5.06
N GLU A 91 -2.58 -4.18 5.12
CA GLU A 91 -3.35 -4.89 4.09
C GLU A 91 -4.78 -4.35 4.02
N LYS A 92 -5.37 -4.07 5.19
CA LYS A 92 -6.68 -3.43 5.33
C LYS A 92 -6.70 -2.55 6.58
N PHE A 93 -6.85 -1.24 6.41
CA PHE A 93 -6.74 -0.29 7.52
C PHE A 93 -7.70 0.89 7.38
N VAL A 94 -7.96 1.56 8.50
CA VAL A 94 -8.78 2.78 8.53
C VAL A 94 -7.89 3.99 8.32
N LEU A 95 -8.26 4.85 7.37
CA LEU A 95 -7.56 6.09 7.07
C LEU A 95 -7.94 7.15 8.11
N ASN A 96 -6.97 7.57 8.94
CA ASN A 96 -7.20 8.49 10.06
C ASN A 96 -6.23 9.68 10.08
N SER A 97 -5.43 9.85 9.02
CA SER A 97 -4.41 10.89 8.92
C SER A 97 -4.30 11.40 7.50
N LYS A 98 -3.86 12.66 7.36
CA LYS A 98 -3.64 13.30 6.05
C LYS A 98 -2.57 12.59 5.22
N ILE A 99 -1.57 12.02 5.90
CA ILE A 99 -0.44 11.32 5.29
C ILE A 99 -0.26 10.00 6.04
N THR A 100 -0.13 8.91 5.28
CA THR A 100 0.21 7.58 5.80
C THR A 100 1.37 7.02 5.00
N HIS A 101 2.47 6.70 5.67
CA HIS A 101 3.62 6.02 5.09
C HIS A 101 3.56 4.51 5.34
N ILE A 102 3.67 3.73 4.27
CA ILE A 102 3.58 2.27 4.31
C ILE A 102 4.85 1.68 3.69
N GLU A 103 5.65 1.01 4.51
CA GLU A 103 6.78 0.23 4.02
C GLU A 103 6.26 -1.02 3.29
N PHE A 104 6.74 -1.20 2.07
CA PHE A 104 6.52 -2.42 1.29
C PHE A 104 7.85 -3.06 0.95
N THR A 105 7.82 -4.39 0.86
CA THR A 105 9.00 -5.23 0.75
C THR A 105 8.88 -6.12 -0.47
N ALA A 106 9.89 -6.14 -1.34
CA ALA A 106 9.95 -7.04 -2.48
C ALA A 106 10.96 -8.17 -2.29
N VAL A 107 10.57 -9.37 -2.69
CA VAL A 107 11.42 -10.55 -2.64
C VAL A 107 11.89 -10.92 -4.05
N LEU A 108 13.20 -10.99 -4.26
CA LEU A 108 13.81 -11.45 -5.51
C LEU A 108 14.10 -12.96 -5.52
N ASN A 109 14.11 -13.54 -6.72
CA ASN A 109 14.55 -14.92 -6.93
C ASN A 109 16.06 -15.01 -7.19
N GLN A 110 16.83 -15.29 -6.13
CA GLN A 110 18.29 -15.45 -6.20
C GLN A 110 18.77 -16.51 -7.22
N ARG A 111 18.02 -17.62 -7.39
CA ARG A 111 18.43 -18.69 -8.31
C ARG A 111 18.52 -18.19 -9.74
N ARG A 112 17.62 -17.28 -10.12
CA ARG A 112 17.58 -16.69 -11.47
C ARG A 112 18.73 -15.70 -11.67
N ILE A 113 18.98 -14.83 -10.69
CA ILE A 113 20.08 -13.87 -10.73
C ILE A 113 21.42 -14.59 -10.91
N LYS A 114 21.64 -15.69 -10.16
CA LYS A 114 22.84 -16.53 -10.30
C LYS A 114 22.91 -17.25 -11.64
N LYS A 115 21.79 -17.77 -12.16
CA LYS A 115 21.76 -18.41 -13.50
C LYS A 115 22.16 -17.44 -14.61
N GLU A 116 21.78 -16.18 -14.48
CA GLU A 116 22.12 -15.10 -15.42
C GLU A 116 23.53 -14.53 -15.16
N ASN A 117 24.25 -15.05 -14.16
CA ASN A 117 25.61 -14.65 -13.78
C ASN A 117 25.77 -13.13 -13.58
N LYS A 118 24.72 -12.47 -13.09
CA LYS A 118 24.70 -11.02 -12.87
C LYS A 118 25.50 -10.68 -11.60
N PRO A 119 26.48 -9.78 -11.68
CA PRO A 119 27.25 -9.35 -10.51
C PRO A 119 26.38 -8.48 -9.58
N ALA A 120 26.69 -8.50 -8.28
CA ALA A 120 25.83 -7.92 -7.24
C ALA A 120 25.61 -6.41 -7.41
N ASP A 121 26.66 -5.69 -7.82
CA ASP A 121 26.67 -4.25 -8.12
C ASP A 121 25.68 -3.83 -9.22
N ILE A 122 25.35 -4.74 -10.14
CA ILE A 122 24.36 -4.49 -11.20
C ILE A 122 22.93 -4.69 -10.70
N VAL A 123 22.74 -5.48 -9.64
CA VAL A 123 21.42 -5.79 -9.06
C VAL A 123 21.10 -4.97 -7.81
N GLU A 124 22.09 -4.31 -7.22
CA GLU A 124 21.90 -3.35 -6.14
C GLU A 124 21.49 -1.97 -6.68
N GLY A 125 20.89 -1.17 -5.79
CA GLY A 125 20.54 0.23 -6.05
C GLY A 125 19.04 0.51 -6.07
N ASP A 126 18.71 1.70 -6.57
CA ASP A 126 17.35 2.24 -6.62
C ASP A 126 16.62 1.73 -7.87
N TYR A 127 15.54 0.98 -7.65
CA TYR A 127 14.69 0.45 -8.69
C TYR A 127 13.51 1.37 -8.93
N VAL A 128 13.31 1.68 -10.19
CA VAL A 128 12.23 2.52 -10.70
C VAL A 128 11.38 1.71 -11.67
N GLY A 129 10.06 1.82 -11.55
CA GLY A 129 9.13 1.08 -12.38
C GLY A 129 7.74 1.05 -11.76
N GLY A 130 6.73 0.75 -12.58
CA GLY A 130 5.36 0.64 -12.11
C GLY A 130 5.23 -0.51 -11.11
N ILE A 131 4.91 -0.19 -9.86
CA ILE A 131 4.50 -1.18 -8.88
C ILE A 131 3.00 -1.37 -9.06
N PRO A 132 2.53 -2.53 -9.53
CA PRO A 132 1.10 -2.76 -9.70
C PRO A 132 0.46 -2.97 -8.33
N ILE A 133 -0.25 -1.95 -7.87
CA ILE A 133 -1.00 -1.94 -6.61
C ILE A 133 -2.47 -1.75 -6.95
N MET A 134 -3.31 -2.68 -6.48
CA MET A 134 -4.75 -2.51 -6.48
C MET A 134 -5.15 -1.89 -5.15
N ILE A 135 -5.89 -0.79 -5.23
CA ILE A 135 -6.38 -0.05 -4.06
C ILE A 135 -7.89 -0.14 -4.09
N SER A 136 -8.47 -0.67 -3.01
CA SER A 136 -9.93 -0.63 -2.80
C SER A 136 -10.24 0.31 -1.66
N VAL A 137 -11.22 1.18 -1.87
CA VAL A 137 -11.68 2.16 -0.86
C VAL A 137 -13.11 1.82 -0.50
N TYR A 138 -13.34 1.56 0.78
CA TYR A 138 -14.66 1.28 1.32
C TYR A 138 -15.11 2.40 2.24
N LYS A 139 -16.40 2.68 2.24
CA LYS A 139 -17.01 3.52 3.27
C LYS A 139 -16.91 2.75 4.60
N GLY A 140 -16.34 3.37 5.63
CA GLY A 140 -16.33 2.77 6.95
C GLY A 140 -17.75 2.53 7.45
N GLU A 141 -18.01 1.37 8.02
CA GLU A 141 -19.21 1.16 8.82
C GLU A 141 -19.13 2.09 10.04
N ASN A 142 -20.20 2.82 10.33
CA ASN A 142 -20.29 3.55 11.59
C ASN A 142 -20.12 2.53 12.73
N ASN A 143 -18.99 2.57 13.43
CA ASN A 143 -18.67 1.68 14.56
C ASN A 143 -19.54 1.92 15.81
N SER A 144 -20.79 2.35 15.65
CA SER A 144 -21.79 2.40 16.72
C SER A 144 -22.47 1.06 16.98
N GLU A 145 -22.26 0.04 16.15
CA GLU A 145 -22.97 -1.26 16.28
C GLU A 145 -22.09 -2.44 16.74
N ILE A 146 -20.77 -2.28 16.86
CA ILE A 146 -19.87 -3.39 17.24
C ILE A 146 -19.68 -3.52 18.76
N SER A 147 -20.11 -2.54 19.56
CA SER A 147 -20.00 -2.59 21.03
C SER A 147 -21.15 -3.29 21.76
N SER A 148 -22.15 -3.84 21.06
CA SER A 148 -23.33 -4.47 21.68
C SER A 148 -23.43 -6.00 21.54
N SER A 149 -22.53 -6.66 20.83
CA SER A 149 -22.54 -8.13 20.71
C SER A 149 -21.43 -8.81 21.51
N GLY A 150 -21.66 -8.86 22.82
CA GLY A 150 -21.55 -10.12 23.58
C GLY A 150 -20.16 -10.69 23.80
N ASN A 151 -19.56 -10.33 24.94
CA ASN A 151 -18.72 -11.23 25.71
C ASN A 151 -19.35 -12.63 25.78
N THR A 152 -18.68 -13.64 25.21
CA THR A 152 -18.83 -15.02 25.69
C THR A 152 -17.45 -15.66 25.72
N THR A 153 -16.84 -15.56 26.89
CA THR A 153 -15.75 -16.41 27.36
C THR A 153 -16.20 -17.87 27.31
N VAL A 154 -15.71 -18.64 26.35
CA VAL A 154 -15.80 -20.11 26.42
C VAL A 154 -14.63 -20.62 27.24
N ASN A 155 -14.88 -20.75 28.55
CA ASN A 155 -14.13 -21.65 29.42
C ASN A 155 -14.23 -23.07 28.86
N LYS A 156 -13.10 -23.64 28.41
CA LYS A 156 -13.01 -25.08 28.11
C LYS A 156 -12.36 -25.78 29.30
N VAL A 157 -13.21 -26.30 30.18
CA VAL A 157 -12.87 -27.20 31.28
C VAL A 157 -13.55 -28.55 31.01
N VAL A 158 -12.72 -29.60 30.93
CA VAL A 158 -12.97 -31.03 31.28
C VAL A 158 -13.85 -31.86 30.33
N ARG A 159 -13.23 -32.82 29.63
CA ARG A 159 -13.03 -34.22 30.09
C ARG A 159 -11.85 -34.85 29.39
#